data_AF-A0A2V9PRJ2-F1
#
_entry.id   AF-A0A2V9PRJ2-F1
#
_cell.length_a   1.000
_cell.length_b   1.000
_cell.length_c   1.000
_cell.angle_alpha   90.00
_cell.angle_beta   90.00
_cell.angle_gamma   90.00
#
_symmetry.space_group_name_H-M   'P 1'
#
loop_
_entity.id
_entity.type
_entity.pdbx_description
1 polymer ?
#
loop_
_entity_poly.entity_id
_entity_poly.type
_entity_poly.pdbx_seq_one_letter_code
_entity_poly.pdbx_strand_id
1 'polypeptide(L)' 'NHAAREDTIVFPAWKKNFSDKQLDDISDQFEEIEHKMFGKDGFDDAEKKISSIEMELGFGDLAKFTAPSPPKL' A
#
# COMPACT_ATOMS: atom_id res chain seq x y z
N ASN A 1 7.34 7.94 5.83
CA ASN A 1 8.20 6.85 5.28
C ASN A 1 7.90 5.55 6.00
N HIS A 2 6.80 4.90 5.63
CA HIS A 2 6.42 3.58 6.12
C HIS A 2 7.18 2.48 5.34
N ALA A 3 7.07 2.50 4.01
CA ALA A 3 7.75 1.54 3.12
C ALA A 3 9.26 1.38 3.40
N ALA A 4 9.99 2.49 3.54
CA ALA A 4 11.44 2.40 3.82
C ALA A 4 11.77 1.62 5.11
N ARG A 5 10.90 1.65 6.13
CA ARG A 5 11.09 0.88 7.38
C ARG A 5 10.70 -0.58 7.19
N GLU A 6 9.66 -0.83 6.41
CA GLU A 6 9.22 -2.19 6.10
C GLU A 6 10.33 -2.95 5.35
N ASP A 7 10.91 -2.32 4.32
CA ASP A 7 11.96 -2.91 3.48
C ASP A 7 13.28 -3.14 4.22
N THR A 8 13.64 -2.27 5.16
CA THR A 8 14.97 -2.29 5.79
C THR A 8 15.00 -2.89 7.19
N ILE A 9 13.85 -2.95 7.87
CA ILE A 9 13.78 -3.41 9.27
C ILE A 9 12.79 -4.57 9.40
N VAL A 10 11.53 -4.38 8.98
CA VAL A 10 10.46 -5.33 9.28
C VAL A 10 10.60 -6.62 8.47
N PHE A 11 10.61 -6.53 7.14
CA PHE A 11 10.69 -7.71 6.28
C PHE A 11 12.00 -8.49 6.46
N PRO A 12 13.18 -7.84 6.62
CA PRO A 12 14.40 -8.57 6.96
C PRO A 12 14.30 -9.30 8.30
N ALA A 13 13.67 -8.70 9.32
CA ALA A 13 13.48 -9.36 10.61
C ALA A 13 12.53 -10.56 10.48
N TRP A 14 11.48 -10.46 9.67
CA TRP A 14 10.56 -11.57 9.47
C TRP A 14 11.23 -12.74 8.73
N LYS A 15 11.90 -12.46 7.60
CA LYS A 15 12.63 -13.49 6.82
C LYS A 15 13.73 -14.18 7.63
N LYS A 16 14.30 -13.50 8.64
CA LYS A 16 15.31 -14.09 9.53
C LYS A 16 14.71 -15.01 10.60
N ASN A 17 13.51 -14.70 11.10
CA ASN A 17 12.96 -15.34 12.30
C ASN A 17 11.83 -16.34 12.01
N PHE A 18 11.27 -16.32 10.80
CA PHE A 18 10.21 -17.24 10.37
C PHE A 18 10.71 -18.13 9.22
N SER A 19 10.20 -19.36 9.19
CA SER A 19 10.33 -20.24 8.03
C SER A 19 9.38 -19.83 6.90
N ASP A 20 9.67 -20.27 5.67
CA ASP A 20 8.82 -20.00 4.50
C ASP A 20 7.37 -20.44 4.76
N LYS A 21 7.17 -21.64 5.33
CA LYS A 21 5.83 -22.11 5.71
C LYS A 21 5.11 -21.15 6.68
N GLN A 22 5.81 -20.62 7.67
CA GLN A 22 5.19 -19.69 8.62
C GLN A 22 4.84 -18.36 7.94
N LEU A 23 5.65 -17.91 6.99
CA LEU A 23 5.35 -16.71 6.20
C LEU A 23 4.13 -16.95 5.29
N ASP A 24 4.01 -18.12 4.68
CA ASP A 24 2.82 -18.52 3.91
C ASP A 24 1.57 -18.54 4.81
N ASP A 25 1.65 -19.19 5.98
CA ASP A 25 0.54 -19.27 6.93
C ASP A 25 0.12 -17.87 7.46
N ILE A 26 1.06 -16.91 7.54
CA ILE A 26 0.80 -15.51 7.88
C ILE A 26 0.18 -14.76 6.69
N SER A 27 0.62 -15.04 5.46
CA SER A 27 0.06 -14.46 4.23
C SER A 27 -1.43 -14.79 4.10
N ASP A 28 -1.79 -16.07 4.29
CA ASP A 28 -3.20 -16.51 4.25
C ASP A 28 -4.06 -15.78 5.30
N GLN A 29 -3.51 -15.56 6.51
CA GLN A 29 -4.20 -14.79 7.55
C GLN A 29 -4.40 -13.33 7.16
N PHE A 30 -3.43 -12.72 6.47
CA PHE A 30 -3.59 -11.35 5.97
C PHE A 30 -4.65 -11.25 4.88
N GLU A 31 -4.74 -12.23 3.96
CA GLU A 31 -5.83 -12.26 2.96
C GLU A 31 -7.21 -12.38 3.62
N GLU A 32 -7.34 -13.20 4.66
CA GLU A 32 -8.60 -13.27 5.42
C GLU A 32 -8.96 -11.94 6.09
N ILE A 33 -7.97 -11.25 6.67
CA ILE A 33 -8.16 -9.94 7.31
C ILE A 33 -8.54 -8.91 6.24
N GLU A 34 -7.89 -8.93 5.09
CA GLU A 34 -8.18 -8.06 3.96
C GLU A 34 -9.63 -8.21 3.51
N HIS A 35 -10.09 -9.44 3.30
CA HIS A 35 -11.49 -9.69 2.94
C HIS A 35 -12.49 -9.24 4.01
N LYS A 36 -12.17 -9.41 5.29
CA LYS A 36 -13.02 -8.96 6.41
C LYS A 36 -13.10 -7.44 6.49
N MET A 37 -12.00 -6.75 6.20
CA MET A 37 -11.89 -5.29 6.33
C MET A 37 -12.38 -4.55 5.10
N PHE A 38 -12.10 -5.07 3.90
CA PHE A 38 -12.34 -4.39 2.62
C PHE A 38 -13.36 -5.08 1.72
N GLY A 39 -13.79 -6.30 2.04
CA GLY A 39 -14.77 -7.05 1.27
C GLY A 39 -14.13 -7.95 0.21
N LYS A 40 -14.94 -8.46 -0.72
CA LYS A 40 -14.57 -9.56 -1.62
C LYS A 40 -13.35 -9.27 -2.50
N ASP A 41 -13.25 -8.05 -3.04
CA ASP A 41 -12.16 -7.65 -3.92
C ASP A 41 -11.09 -6.82 -3.17
N GLY A 42 -11.12 -6.89 -1.84
CA GLY A 42 -10.03 -6.47 -0.96
C GLY A 42 -9.63 -4.99 -1.10
N PHE A 43 -8.32 -4.77 -0.98
CA PHE A 43 -7.70 -3.46 -1.08
C PHE A 43 -7.95 -2.79 -2.44
N ASP A 44 -7.94 -3.54 -3.54
CA ASP A 44 -8.11 -3.00 -4.90
C ASP A 44 -9.43 -2.22 -5.05
N ASP A 45 -10.51 -2.70 -4.44
CA ASP A 45 -11.81 -2.01 -4.48
C ASP A 45 -11.83 -0.76 -3.61
N ALA A 46 -11.15 -0.80 -2.46
CA ALA A 46 -10.98 0.38 -1.62
C ALA A 46 -10.13 1.44 -2.34
N GLU A 47 -9.04 1.04 -3.00
CA GLU A 47 -8.19 1.90 -3.81
C GLU A 47 -8.99 2.55 -4.94
N LYS A 48 -9.70 1.76 -5.76
CA LYS A 48 -10.54 2.27 -6.86
C LYS A 48 -11.58 3.26 -6.36
N LYS A 49 -12.22 2.98 -5.22
CA LYS A 49 -13.22 3.87 -4.63
C LYS A 49 -12.61 5.21 -4.22
N ILE A 50 -11.48 5.19 -3.52
CA ILE A 50 -10.79 6.42 -3.11
C ILE A 50 -10.32 7.19 -4.34
N SER A 51 -9.68 6.52 -5.31
CA SER A 51 -9.23 7.14 -6.55
C SER A 51 -10.38 7.81 -7.30
N SER A 52 -11.54 7.16 -7.39
CA SER A 52 -12.74 7.74 -8.02
C SER A 52 -13.23 9.00 -7.29
N ILE A 53 -13.26 8.97 -5.95
CA ILE A 53 -13.62 10.14 -5.12
C ILE A 53 -12.61 11.27 -5.33
N GLU A 54 -11.31 10.99 -5.35
CA GLU A 54 -10.27 11.98 -5.58
C GLU A 54 -10.40 12.62 -6.97
N MET A 55 -10.74 11.83 -7.99
CA MET A 55 -11.01 12.34 -9.34
C MET A 55 -12.23 13.27 -9.35
N GLU A 56 -13.34 12.88 -8.71
CA GLU A 56 -14.55 13.70 -8.59
C GLU A 56 -14.30 15.01 -7.83
N LEU A 57 -13.45 14.99 -6.80
CA LEU A 57 -13.05 16.17 -6.03
C LEU A 57 -11.96 17.00 -6.73
N GLY A 58 -11.45 16.55 -7.87
CA GLY A 58 -10.40 17.23 -8.64
C GLY A 58 -8.98 17.10 -8.06
N PHE A 59 -8.79 16.17 -7.12
CA PHE A 59 -7.52 15.87 -6.44
C PHE A 59 -6.64 14.85 -7.16
N GLY A 60 -7.16 14.14 -8.17
CA GLY A 60 -6.39 13.13 -8.90
C GLY A 60 -5.21 13.66 -9.74
N ASP A 61 -5.06 14.98 -9.89
CA ASP A 61 -3.89 15.60 -10.53
C ASP A 61 -2.91 16.12 -9.48
N LEU A 62 -1.89 15.32 -9.17
CA LEU A 62 -0.85 15.67 -8.21
C LEU A 62 -0.05 16.91 -8.62
N ALA A 63 0.02 17.25 -9.91
CA ALA A 63 0.75 18.43 -10.38
C ALA A 63 0.18 19.73 -9.79
N LYS A 64 -1.11 19.74 -9.43
CA LYS A 64 -1.76 20.88 -8.76
C LYS A 64 -1.26 21.13 -7.33
N PHE A 65 -0.62 20.15 -6.72
CA PHE A 65 -0.14 20.19 -5.33
C PHE A 65 1.38 20.13 -5.21
N THR A 66 2.09 19.95 -6.33
CA THR A 66 3.55 19.93 -6.37
C THR A 66 4.10 21.18 -7.03
N ALA A 67 5.15 21.76 -6.45
CA ALA A 67 5.87 22.87 -7.08
C ALA A 67 6.44 22.44 -8.45
N PRO A 68 6.46 23.33 -9.45
CA PRO A 68 7.08 23.03 -10.74
C PRO A 68 8.56 22.71 -10.54
N SER A 69 9.11 21.86 -11.41
CA SER A 69 10.54 21.57 -11.38
C SER A 69 11.36 22.87 -11.47
N PRO A 70 12.47 22.99 -10.73
CA PRO A 70 13.34 24.15 -10.83
C PRO A 70 13.76 24.43 -12.28
N PRO A 71 13.99 25.70 -12.67
CA PRO A 71 14.54 26.02 -13.98
C PRO A 71 15.82 25.22 -14.23
N LYS A 72 15.97 24.69 -15.45
CA LYS A 72 17.23 24.08 -15.86
C LYS A 72 18.31 25.17 -15.91
N LEU A 73 19.46 24.90 -15.28
CA LEU A 73 20.65 25.76 -15.31
C LEU A 73 21.22 25.86 -16.73
#